data_AF-A0A7C0YSL1-F1
#
_entry.id   AF-A0A7C0YSL1-F1
#
_cell.length_a   1.000
_cell.length_b   1.000
_cell.length_c   1.000
_cell.angle_alpha   90.00
_cell.angle_beta   90.00
_cell.angle_gamma   90.00
#
_symmetry.space_group_name_H-M   'P 1'
#
loop_
_entity.id
_entity.type
_entity.pdbx_description
1 polymer ?
#
loop_
_entity_poly.entity_id
_entity_poly.type
_entity_poly.pdbx_seq_one_letter_code
_entity_poly.pdbx_strand_id
1 'polypeptide(L)'
;MLNGLAKILVKKPKTVLLLYTLLTLIIGYQATNLYMVSDLSVYLPEDQPAIKLMKIIDREWNIGPTLIIYVEAENVLDIDVLKDMDTVTKQIDPYRHDEGRLDGVISSNSIVSLIKL
;
A
#
# COMPACT_ATOMS: atom_id res chain seq x y z
N MET A 1 13.28 14.41 -43.90
CA MET A 1 13.21 15.00 -42.53
C MET A 1 14.22 14.34 -41.58
N LEU A 2 14.39 13.01 -41.59
CA LEU A 2 15.40 12.29 -40.76
C LEU A 2 16.86 12.70 -40.97
N ASN A 3 17.27 13.02 -42.21
CA ASN A 3 18.66 13.38 -42.53
C ASN A 3 19.14 14.68 -41.86
N GLY A 4 18.22 15.58 -41.50
CA GLY A 4 18.55 16.82 -40.78
C GLY A 4 18.90 16.55 -39.31
N LEU A 5 18.11 15.72 -38.64
CA LEU A 5 18.34 15.30 -37.25
C LEU A 5 19.64 14.49 -37.12
N ALA A 6 19.88 13.58 -38.06
CA ALA A 6 21.12 12.79 -38.10
C ALA A 6 22.38 13.68 -38.25
N LYS A 7 22.32 14.73 -39.08
CA LYS A 7 23.44 15.68 -39.23
C LYS A 7 23.76 16.44 -37.94
N ILE A 8 22.76 16.78 -37.14
CA ILE A 8 22.95 17.49 -35.85
C ILE A 8 23.55 16.54 -34.80
N LEU A 9 23.04 15.30 -34.74
CA LEU A 9 23.56 14.22 -33.89
C LEU A 9 25.05 13.97 -34.13
N VAL A 10 25.47 13.89 -35.39
CA VAL A 10 26.86 13.60 -35.76
C VAL A 10 27.77 14.83 -35.61
N LYS A 11 27.27 16.05 -35.86
CA LYS A 11 28.10 17.27 -35.78
C LYS A 11 28.40 17.72 -34.35
N LYS A 12 27.53 17.47 -33.38
CA LYS A 12 27.72 17.89 -31.97
C LYS A 12 27.39 16.77 -30.98
N PRO A 13 28.12 15.64 -31.01
CA PRO A 13 27.78 14.45 -30.22
C PRO A 13 27.84 14.70 -28.71
N LYS A 14 28.80 15.50 -28.22
CA LYS A 14 28.94 15.83 -26.79
C LYS A 14 27.74 16.63 -26.25
N THR A 15 27.22 17.57 -27.03
CA THR A 15 26.06 18.37 -26.65
C THR A 15 24.79 17.52 -26.60
N VAL A 16 24.63 16.61 -27.56
CA VAL A 16 23.50 15.68 -27.59
C VAL A 16 23.55 14.70 -26.42
N LEU A 17 24.73 14.15 -26.12
CA LEU A 17 24.93 13.30 -24.94
C LEU A 17 24.59 14.03 -23.64
N LEU A 18 25.11 15.25 -23.46
CA LEU A 18 24.83 16.04 -22.26
C LEU A 18 23.34 16.32 -22.10
N LEU A 19 22.68 16.75 -23.18
CA LEU A 19 21.24 17.00 -23.19
C LEU A 19 20.44 15.73 -22.85
N TYR A 20 20.79 14.60 -23.46
CA TYR A 20 20.16 13.31 -23.18
C TYR A 20 20.34 12.91 -21.71
N THR A 21 21.57 12.98 -21.19
CA THR A 21 21.87 12.66 -19.79
C THR A 21 21.10 13.56 -18.83
N LEU A 22 21.03 14.86 -19.10
CA LEU A 22 20.26 15.81 -18.28
C LEU A 22 18.78 15.43 -18.27
N LEU A 23 18.23 15.10 -19.43
CA LEU A 23 16.83 14.70 -19.60
C LEU A 23 16.53 13.37 -18.89
N THR A 24 17.46 12.40 -18.96
CA THR A 24 17.38 11.15 -18.22
C THR A 24 17.43 11.36 -16.71
N LEU A 25 18.28 12.26 -16.21
CA LEU A 25 18.35 12.56 -14.77
C LEU A 25 17.07 13.22 -14.26
N ILE A 26 16.47 14.12 -15.04
CA ILE A 26 15.20 14.77 -14.68
C ILE A 26 14.07 13.74 -14.61
N ILE A 27 13.96 12.85 -15.59
CA ILE A 27 12.95 11.77 -15.58
C ILE A 27 13.24 10.78 -14.44
N GLY A 28 14.50 10.41 -14.25
CA GLY A 28 14.93 9.49 -13.20
C GLY A 28 14.67 10.04 -11.80
N TYR A 29 14.77 11.35 -11.59
CA TYR A 29 14.41 12.00 -10.34
C TYR A 29 12.93 11.76 -9.99
N GLN A 30 12.03 11.76 -10.97
CA GLN A 30 10.61 11.49 -10.72
C GLN A 30 10.35 10.04 -10.27
N ALA A 31 11.27 9.10 -10.51
CA ALA A 31 11.13 7.72 -10.05
C ALA A 31 11.12 7.60 -8.51
N THR A 32 11.74 8.55 -7.79
CA THR A 32 11.68 8.58 -6.32
C THR A 32 10.31 9.01 -5.79
N ASN A 33 9.44 9.53 -6.64
CA ASN A 33 8.08 9.95 -6.29
C ASN A 33 7.01 8.91 -6.69
N LEU A 34 7.44 7.69 -7.02
CA LEU A 34 6.54 6.57 -7.26
C LEU A 34 6.03 6.02 -5.93
N TYR A 35 4.72 6.02 -5.74
CA TYR A 35 4.05 5.36 -4.62
C TYR A 35 3.29 4.13 -5.13
N MET A 36 3.28 3.08 -4.31
CA MET A 36 2.50 1.89 -4.59
C MET A 36 1.06 2.10 -4.11
N VAL A 37 0.09 1.83 -4.98
CA VAL A 37 -1.32 1.78 -4.61
C VAL A 37 -1.69 0.32 -4.40
N SER A 38 -1.93 -0.06 -3.15
CA SER A 38 -2.32 -1.43 -2.77
C SER A 38 -3.82 -1.69 -2.89
N ASP A 39 -4.64 -0.63 -2.96
CA ASP A 39 -6.08 -0.75 -3.15
C ASP A 39 -6.38 -1.14 -4.60
N LEU A 40 -6.74 -2.40 -4.81
CA LEU A 40 -7.06 -2.93 -6.14
C LEU A 40 -8.35 -2.32 -6.72
N SER A 41 -9.20 -1.75 -5.86
CA SER A 41 -10.49 -1.18 -6.23
C SER A 41 -10.34 0.02 -7.18
N VAL A 42 -9.20 0.72 -7.14
CA VAL A 42 -8.91 1.86 -8.03
C VAL A 42 -8.77 1.46 -9.51
N TYR A 43 -8.50 0.17 -9.77
CA TYR A 43 -8.37 -0.36 -11.12
C TYR A 43 -9.70 -0.91 -11.67
N LEU A 44 -10.76 -0.92 -10.85
CA LEU A 44 -12.08 -1.38 -11.26
C LEU A 44 -12.84 -0.28 -12.03
N PRO A 45 -13.63 -0.65 -13.05
CA PRO A 45 -14.39 0.31 -13.86
C PRO A 45 -15.49 1.00 -13.03
N GLU A 46 -15.39 2.33 -12.90
CA GLU A 46 -16.26 3.12 -12.00
C GLU A 46 -17.71 3.23 -12.46
N ASP A 47 -18.00 2.97 -13.73
CA ASP A 47 -19.34 3.07 -14.30
C ASP A 47 -20.26 1.91 -13.89
N GLN A 48 -19.68 0.79 -13.44
CA GLN A 48 -20.41 -0.40 -13.02
C GLN A 48 -21.29 -0.13 -11.77
N PRO A 49 -22.59 -0.51 -11.81
CA PRO A 49 -23.50 -0.32 -10.67
C PRO A 49 -23.02 -0.96 -9.37
N ALA A 50 -22.37 -2.14 -9.46
CA ALA A 50 -21.84 -2.85 -8.30
C ALA A 50 -20.73 -2.06 -7.59
N ILE A 51 -19.81 -1.44 -8.35
CA ILE A 51 -18.71 -0.63 -7.80
C ILE A 51 -19.25 0.63 -7.12
N LYS A 52 -20.28 1.26 -7.71
CA LYS A 52 -20.94 2.42 -7.10
C LYS A 52 -21.62 2.05 -5.77
N LEU A 53 -22.32 0.92 -5.73
CA LEU A 53 -22.94 0.43 -4.50
C LEU A 53 -21.89 0.11 -3.43
N MET A 54 -20.80 -0.56 -3.81
CA MET A 54 -19.71 -0.88 -2.89
C MET A 54 -19.08 0.39 -2.29
N LYS A 55 -18.79 1.42 -3.10
CA LYS A 55 -18.31 2.73 -2.60
C LYS A 55 -19.28 3.43 -1.62
N ILE A 56 -20.59 3.23 -1.79
CA ILE A 56 -21.60 3.76 -0.85
C ILE A 56 -21.55 2.97 0.46
N ILE A 57 -21.48 1.64 0.37
CA ILE A 57 -21.39 0.76 1.53
C ILE A 57 -20.11 1.06 2.33
N ASP A 58 -18.96 1.15 1.66
CA ASP A 58 -17.68 1.46 2.31
C ASP A 58 -17.70 2.82 3.02
N ARG A 59 -18.37 3.82 2.43
CA ARG A 59 -18.50 5.16 3.02
C ARG A 59 -19.41 5.18 4.25
N GLU A 60 -20.53 4.47 4.20
CA GLU A 60 -21.57 4.56 5.22
C GLU A 60 -21.29 3.62 6.41
N TRP A 61 -20.72 2.44 6.14
CA TRP A 61 -20.38 1.46 7.19
C TRP A 61 -18.90 1.49 7.59
N ASN A 62 -18.10 2.38 6.99
CA ASN A 62 -16.66 2.49 7.21
C ASN A 62 -15.96 1.12 7.16
N ILE A 63 -16.33 0.30 6.17
CA ILE A 63 -15.77 -1.03 5.97
C ILE A 63 -14.35 -0.85 5.44
N GLY A 64 -13.43 -0.58 6.36
CA GLY A 64 -12.03 -0.42 6.06
C GLY A 64 -11.39 -1.73 5.60
N PRO A 65 -10.18 -1.66 5.01
CA PRO A 65 -9.40 -2.84 4.69
C PRO A 65 -9.17 -3.67 5.96
N THR A 66 -9.42 -4.99 5.88
CA THR A 66 -9.20 -5.91 6.99
C THR A 66 -7.86 -6.63 6.79
N LEU A 67 -6.98 -6.53 7.78
CA LEU A 67 -5.77 -7.33 7.85
C LEU A 67 -6.08 -8.67 8.55
N ILE A 68 -5.86 -9.79 7.86
CA ILE A 68 -6.00 -11.13 8.43
C ILE A 68 -4.62 -11.72 8.66
N ILE A 69 -4.33 -12.05 9.91
CA ILE A 69 -3.09 -12.74 10.30
C ILE A 69 -3.44 -14.17 10.65
N TYR A 70 -2.90 -15.10 9.86
CA TYR A 70 -3.01 -16.53 10.10
C TYR A 70 -1.85 -17.00 10.96
N VAL A 71 -2.16 -17.73 12.04
CA VAL A 71 -1.18 -18.29 12.96
C VAL A 71 -1.33 -19.81 12.97
N GLU A 72 -0.22 -20.49 12.71
CA GLU A 72 -0.14 -21.95 12.72
C GLU A 72 0.83 -22.40 13.81
N ALA A 73 0.41 -23.38 14.61
CA ALA A 73 1.21 -24.01 15.66
C ALA A 73 0.68 -25.43 15.91
N GLU A 74 1.53 -26.30 16.50
CA GLU A 74 1.10 -27.65 16.88
C GLU A 74 -0.12 -27.63 17.82
N ASN A 75 -0.15 -26.69 18.77
CA ASN A 75 -1.31 -26.37 19.57
C ASN A 75 -1.48 -24.84 19.67
N VAL A 76 -2.45 -24.30 18.95
CA VAL A 76 -2.75 -22.85 18.93
C VAL A 76 -3.27 -22.30 20.26
N LEU A 77 -3.68 -23.19 21.18
CA LEU A 77 -4.13 -22.81 22.52
C LEU A 77 -3.02 -22.88 23.56
N ASP A 78 -1.79 -23.21 23.14
CA ASP A 78 -0.64 -23.17 24.04
C ASP A 78 -0.41 -21.75 24.57
N ILE A 79 -0.06 -21.63 25.86
CA ILE A 79 0.10 -20.35 26.53
C ILE A 79 1.17 -19.47 25.87
N ASP A 80 2.24 -20.05 25.34
CA ASP A 80 3.31 -19.29 24.72
C ASP A 80 2.89 -18.80 23.34
N VAL A 81 2.17 -19.62 22.57
CA VAL A 81 1.54 -19.20 21.30
C VAL A 81 0.54 -18.05 21.53
N LEU A 82 -0.28 -18.15 22.57
CA LEU A 82 -1.24 -17.09 22.94
C LEU A 82 -0.53 -15.79 23.36
N LYS A 83 0.63 -15.85 24.05
CA LYS A 83 1.42 -14.65 24.36
C LYS A 83 2.00 -14.01 23.11
N ASP A 84 2.48 -14.81 22.16
CA ASP A 84 3.01 -14.30 20.90
C ASP A 84 1.91 -13.63 20.08
N MET A 85 0.73 -14.24 19.99
CA MET A 85 -0.45 -13.65 19.36
C MET A 85 -0.86 -12.32 20.01
N ASP A 86 -0.85 -12.24 21.35
CA ASP A 86 -1.14 -11.01 22.10
C ASP A 86 -0.09 -9.93 21.82
N THR A 87 1.18 -10.32 21.72
CA THR A 87 2.30 -9.42 21.44
C THR A 87 2.18 -8.83 20.04
N VAL A 88 1.94 -9.67 19.03
CA VAL A 88 1.73 -9.21 17.65
C VAL A 88 0.52 -8.28 17.57
N THR A 89 -0.60 -8.64 18.21
CA THR A 89 -1.81 -7.81 18.23
C THR A 89 -1.54 -6.42 18.81
N LYS A 90 -0.80 -6.34 19.94
CA LYS A 90 -0.41 -5.07 20.58
C LYS A 90 0.59 -4.24 19.77
N GLN A 91 1.41 -4.88 18.95
CA GLN A 91 2.33 -4.15 18.06
C GLN A 91 1.61 -3.55 16.86
N ILE A 92 0.52 -4.19 16.40
CA ILE A 92 -0.29 -3.71 15.28
C ILE A 92 -1.26 -2.62 15.73
N ASP A 93 -1.93 -2.82 16.87
CA ASP A 93 -2.88 -1.89 17.47
C ASP A 93 -2.37 -1.48 18.87
N PRO A 94 -1.35 -0.61 18.93
CA PRO A 94 -0.81 -0.12 20.20
C PRO A 94 -1.78 0.79 20.94
N TYR A 95 -2.72 1.45 20.24
CA TYR A 95 -3.66 2.42 20.81
C TYR A 95 -5.11 1.94 20.73
N ARG A 96 -5.40 0.79 21.35
CA ARG A 96 -6.75 0.20 21.32
C ARG A 96 -7.85 1.18 21.76
N HIS A 97 -8.99 1.10 21.08
CA HIS A 97 -10.19 1.91 21.33
C HIS A 97 -10.04 3.41 21.03
N ASP A 98 -9.07 3.80 20.21
CA ASP A 98 -8.89 5.18 19.76
C ASP A 98 -9.66 5.52 18.47
N GLU A 99 -10.46 4.57 17.96
CA GLU A 99 -11.19 4.67 16.69
C GLU A 99 -10.27 4.88 15.47
N GLY A 100 -9.02 4.41 15.54
CA GLY A 100 -8.01 4.53 14.49
C GLY A 100 -7.38 5.92 14.38
N ARG A 101 -7.48 6.76 15.41
CA ARG A 101 -7.01 8.16 15.36
C ARG A 101 -5.49 8.31 15.42
N LEU A 102 -4.78 7.39 16.07
CA LEU A 102 -3.34 7.46 16.31
C LEU A 102 -2.54 6.54 15.39
N ASP A 103 -3.11 5.39 15.01
CA ASP A 103 -2.43 4.36 14.20
C ASP A 103 -3.21 3.90 12.96
N GLY A 104 -4.46 4.37 12.78
CA GLY A 104 -5.32 3.97 11.67
C GLY A 104 -6.02 2.62 11.84
N VAL A 105 -5.88 1.95 13.00
CA VAL A 105 -6.51 0.67 13.28
C VAL A 105 -7.82 0.89 14.04
N ILE A 106 -8.96 0.64 13.38
CA ILE A 106 -10.29 0.86 13.99
C ILE A 106 -10.60 -0.24 15.03
N SER A 107 -10.18 -1.48 14.78
CA SER A 107 -10.36 -2.59 15.72
C SER A 107 -9.37 -3.71 15.47
N SER A 108 -9.00 -4.41 16.54
CA SER A 108 -8.17 -5.62 16.50
C SER A 108 -8.81 -6.72 17.36
N ASN A 109 -8.92 -7.93 16.81
CA ASN A 109 -9.51 -9.08 17.48
C ASN A 109 -8.61 -10.31 17.32
N SER A 110 -8.46 -11.08 18.39
CA SER A 110 -7.76 -12.37 18.40
C SER A 110 -8.40 -13.35 19.38
N ILE A 111 -8.02 -14.63 19.34
CA ILE A 111 -8.47 -15.61 20.35
C ILE A 111 -8.09 -15.14 21.77
N VAL A 112 -6.93 -14.50 21.91
CA VAL A 112 -6.44 -14.01 23.19
C VAL A 112 -7.35 -12.94 23.79
N SER A 113 -7.89 -12.03 22.97
CA SER A 113 -8.81 -10.99 23.44
C SER A 113 -10.17 -11.55 23.88
N LEU A 114 -10.56 -12.74 23.42
CA LEU A 114 -11.81 -13.39 23.83
C LEU A 114 -11.68 -14.12 25.17
N ILE A 115 -10.48 -14.61 25.49
CA ILE A 115 -10.21 -15.40 26.69
C ILE A 115 -9.84 -14.52 27.89
N LYS A 116 -9.14 -13.40 27.67
CA LYS A 116 -8.65 -12.48 28.71
C LYS A 116 -9.74 -11.58 29.35
N LEU A 117 -11.00 -12.03 29.44
CA LEU A 117 -12.17 -11.30 29.98
C LEU A 117 -11.82 -10.23 31.04
#